data_AF-A0A6J5ZR31-F1
#
_entry.id   AF-A0A6J5ZR31-F1
#
_cell.length_a   1.000
_cell.length_b   1.000
_cell.length_c   1.000
_cell.angle_alpha   90.00
_cell.angle_beta   90.00
_cell.angle_gamma   90.00
#
_symmetry.space_group_name_H-M   'P 1'
#
loop_
_entity.id
_entity.type
_entity.pdbx_description
1 polymer ?
#
loop_
_entity_poly.entity_id
_entity_poly.type
_entity_poly.pdbx_seq_one_letter_code
_entity_poly.pdbx_strand_id
1 'polypeptide(L)'
;MTDDRIEDDIEIVSAAEDQLEADVNLVSDAIDGLEAEAELVAAAEDELLEEAEIVAGAEEQLLADAEMVAAAAADPDADPALVAAAEEALLVEAEIVAEAEDQLLEDAIVVAAAEEQLLEDAEVVAEGIAIVEAEAELVDAAEKELTAEIIEDALEEE
;
A
#
# COMPACT_ATOMS: atom_id res chain seq x y z
N MET A 1 20.73 -52.14 -3.75
CA MET A 1 19.70 -51.46 -4.57
C MET A 1 18.81 -50.60 -3.69
N THR A 2 18.60 -50.94 -2.41
CA THR A 2 17.96 -50.06 -1.41
C THR A 2 18.86 -48.88 -1.06
N ASP A 3 20.15 -49.12 -0.82
CA ASP A 3 21.16 -48.09 -0.52
C ASP A 3 21.17 -46.90 -1.52
N ASP A 4 21.27 -47.18 -2.83
CA ASP A 4 21.28 -46.13 -3.88
C ASP A 4 19.97 -45.30 -3.88
N ARG A 5 18.85 -45.90 -3.48
CA ARG A 5 17.54 -45.23 -3.47
C ARG A 5 17.38 -44.33 -2.24
N ILE A 6 17.84 -44.78 -1.08
CA ILE A 6 17.84 -43.98 0.15
C ILE A 6 18.71 -42.74 -0.05
N GLU A 7 19.86 -42.88 -0.73
CA GLU A 7 20.74 -41.74 -1.03
C GLU A 7 20.08 -40.73 -1.99
N ASP A 8 19.36 -41.20 -3.02
CA ASP A 8 18.55 -40.34 -3.90
C ASP A 8 17.44 -39.60 -3.13
N ASP A 9 16.73 -40.31 -2.23
CA ASP A 9 15.62 -39.73 -1.45
C ASP A 9 16.14 -38.68 -0.43
N ILE A 10 17.34 -38.89 0.15
CA ILE A 10 18.05 -37.88 0.97
C ILE A 10 18.32 -36.61 0.14
N GLU A 11 18.85 -36.75 -1.07
CA GLU A 11 19.17 -35.61 -1.93
C GLU A 11 17.90 -34.82 -2.30
N ILE A 12 16.80 -35.52 -2.59
CA ILE A 12 15.51 -34.90 -2.90
C ILE A 12 14.96 -34.11 -1.70
N VAL A 13 14.98 -34.69 -0.51
CA VAL A 13 14.49 -34.03 0.71
C VAL A 13 15.34 -32.80 1.02
N SER A 14 16.67 -32.91 0.97
CA SER A 14 17.58 -31.79 1.20
C SER A 14 17.37 -30.66 0.17
N ALA A 15 17.15 -30.98 -1.10
CA ALA A 15 16.86 -29.98 -2.11
C ALA A 15 15.49 -29.29 -1.88
N ALA A 16 14.52 -30.02 -1.34
CA ALA A 16 13.22 -29.45 -0.99
C ALA A 16 13.31 -28.52 0.24
N GLU A 17 14.15 -28.85 1.24
CA GLU A 17 14.44 -27.95 2.36
C GLU A 17 15.08 -26.64 1.89
N ASP A 18 16.10 -26.73 1.02
CA ASP A 18 16.77 -25.56 0.46
C ASP A 18 15.79 -24.65 -0.32
N GLN A 19 14.88 -25.26 -1.09
CA GLN A 19 13.85 -24.53 -1.82
C GLN A 19 12.84 -23.87 -0.87
N LEU A 20 12.39 -24.58 0.16
CA LEU A 20 11.48 -24.05 1.17
C LEU A 20 12.11 -22.85 1.90
N GLU A 21 13.40 -22.91 2.25
CA GLU A 21 14.10 -21.77 2.85
C GLU A 21 14.13 -20.57 1.89
N ALA A 22 14.35 -20.80 0.60
CA ALA A 22 14.30 -19.73 -0.41
C ALA A 22 12.91 -19.10 -0.51
N ASP A 23 11.85 -19.90 -0.49
CA ASP A 23 10.47 -19.42 -0.61
C ASP A 23 10.01 -18.68 0.66
N VAL A 24 10.41 -19.14 1.85
CA VAL A 24 10.23 -18.41 3.12
C VAL A 24 10.87 -17.02 3.05
N ASN A 25 12.10 -16.93 2.54
CA ASN A 25 12.80 -15.65 2.40
C ASN A 25 12.08 -14.73 1.40
N LEU A 26 11.62 -15.27 0.26
CA LEU A 26 10.87 -14.50 -0.72
C LEU A 26 9.58 -13.90 -0.14
N VAL A 27 8.82 -14.70 0.62
CA VAL A 27 7.60 -14.25 1.29
C VAL A 27 7.93 -13.19 2.36
N SER A 28 9.00 -13.37 3.13
CA SER A 28 9.44 -12.38 4.11
C SER A 28 9.78 -11.04 3.44
N ASP A 29 10.54 -11.06 2.34
CA ASP A 29 10.89 -9.85 1.59
C ASP A 29 9.64 -9.16 1.02
N ALA A 30 8.64 -9.94 0.59
CA ALA A 30 7.36 -9.41 0.10
C ALA A 30 6.54 -8.73 1.22
N ILE A 31 6.52 -9.31 2.43
CA ILE A 31 5.89 -8.70 3.60
C ILE A 31 6.55 -7.35 3.93
N ASP A 32 7.89 -7.31 3.98
CA ASP A 32 8.63 -6.07 4.24
C ASP A 32 8.34 -5.01 3.16
N GLY A 33 8.20 -5.43 1.90
CA GLY A 33 7.80 -4.55 0.79
C GLY A 33 6.41 -3.95 0.97
N LEU A 34 5.43 -4.77 1.34
CA LEU A 34 4.05 -4.34 1.63
C LEU A 34 3.99 -3.36 2.80
N GLU A 35 4.74 -3.62 3.88
CA GLU A 35 4.79 -2.70 5.02
C GLU A 35 5.32 -1.33 4.62
N ALA A 36 6.37 -1.29 3.79
CA ALA A 36 6.94 -0.04 3.30
C ALA A 36 5.99 0.71 2.37
N GLU A 37 5.28 0.01 1.48
CA GLU A 37 4.30 0.64 0.58
C GLU A 37 3.07 1.15 1.36
N ALA A 38 2.61 0.41 2.37
CA ALA A 38 1.54 0.87 3.26
C ALA A 38 1.93 2.15 4.03
N GLU A 39 3.18 2.28 4.47
CA GLU A 39 3.68 3.51 5.12
C GLU A 39 3.67 4.70 4.16
N LEU A 40 4.03 4.50 2.89
CA LEU A 40 4.00 5.54 1.86
C LEU A 40 2.57 6.00 1.54
N VAL A 41 1.63 5.07 1.44
CA VAL A 41 0.21 5.38 1.19
C VAL A 41 -0.37 6.17 2.36
N ALA A 42 -0.13 5.73 3.60
CA ALA A 42 -0.59 6.45 4.78
C ALA A 42 0.00 7.88 4.86
N ALA A 43 1.28 8.06 4.51
CA ALA A 43 1.89 9.39 4.46
C ALA A 43 1.24 10.29 3.39
N ALA A 44 0.84 9.73 2.25
CA ALA A 44 0.14 10.46 1.20
C ALA A 44 -1.28 10.86 1.63
N GLU A 45 -1.99 10.00 2.37
CA GLU A 45 -3.28 10.34 2.98
C GLU A 45 -3.18 11.52 3.96
N ASP A 46 -2.15 11.50 4.82
CA ASP A 46 -1.90 12.60 5.76
C ASP A 46 -1.63 13.92 5.02
N GLU A 47 -0.82 13.90 3.96
CA GLU A 47 -0.55 15.08 3.12
C GLU A 47 -1.83 15.62 2.47
N LEU A 48 -2.68 14.74 1.92
CA LEU A 48 -3.97 15.14 1.34
C LEU A 48 -4.92 15.77 2.35
N LEU A 49 -4.94 15.26 3.58
CA LEU A 49 -5.75 15.85 4.65
C LEU A 49 -5.26 17.26 5.00
N GLU A 50 -3.95 17.46 5.10
CA GLU A 50 -3.36 18.79 5.34
C GLU A 50 -3.69 19.78 4.21
N GLU A 51 -3.56 19.35 2.96
CA GLU A 51 -3.89 20.18 1.80
C GLU A 51 -5.39 20.51 1.73
N ALA A 52 -6.27 19.55 2.03
CA ALA A 52 -7.70 19.78 2.12
C ALA A 52 -8.07 20.81 3.20
N GLU A 53 -7.39 20.80 4.36
CA GLU A 53 -7.58 21.81 5.38
C GLU A 53 -7.15 23.22 4.90
N ILE A 54 -6.06 23.31 4.13
CA ILE A 54 -5.61 24.57 3.54
C ILE A 54 -6.65 25.11 2.54
N VAL A 55 -7.17 24.25 1.67
CA VAL A 55 -8.18 24.63 0.67
C VAL A 55 -9.47 25.09 1.35
N ALA A 56 -9.97 24.35 2.34
CA ALA A 56 -11.14 24.77 3.12
C ALA A 56 -10.92 26.12 3.83
N GLY A 57 -9.72 26.36 4.37
CA GLY A 57 -9.37 27.67 4.94
C GLY A 57 -9.37 28.81 3.91
N ALA A 58 -8.94 28.54 2.68
CA ALA A 58 -8.99 29.51 1.59
C ALA A 58 -10.43 29.82 1.16
N GLU A 59 -11.31 28.82 1.11
CA GLU A 59 -12.75 29.02 0.85
C GLU A 59 -13.41 29.91 1.91
N GLU A 60 -13.12 29.68 3.19
CA GLU A 60 -13.63 30.51 4.29
C GLU A 60 -13.17 31.97 4.15
N GLN A 61 -11.90 32.18 3.78
CA GLN A 61 -11.34 33.52 3.56
C GLN A 61 -11.98 34.20 2.36
N LEU A 62 -12.17 33.50 1.24
CA LEU A 62 -12.87 33.98 0.05
C LEU A 62 -14.29 34.43 0.37
N LEU A 63 -15.02 33.66 1.17
CA LEU A 63 -16.37 34.03 1.60
C LEU A 63 -16.35 35.34 2.41
N ALA A 64 -15.43 35.45 3.37
CA ALA A 64 -15.29 36.65 4.20
C ALA A 64 -14.93 37.89 3.37
N ASP A 65 -14.01 37.75 2.40
CA ASP A 65 -13.62 38.85 1.53
C ASP A 65 -14.75 39.24 0.57
N ALA A 66 -15.51 38.26 0.06
CA ALA A 66 -16.72 38.52 -0.74
C ALA A 66 -17.79 39.29 0.06
N GLU A 67 -18.00 38.96 1.34
CA GLU A 67 -18.88 39.73 2.23
C GLU A 67 -18.39 41.17 2.42
N MET A 68 -17.09 41.38 2.58
CA MET A 68 -16.49 42.71 2.69
C MET A 68 -16.66 43.54 1.42
N VAL A 69 -16.43 42.93 0.25
CA VAL A 69 -16.63 43.57 -1.05
C VAL A 69 -18.10 43.91 -1.27
N ALA A 70 -19.02 43.00 -0.95
CA ALA A 70 -20.46 43.26 -1.03
C ALA A 70 -20.90 44.41 -0.10
N ALA A 71 -20.35 44.48 1.11
CA ALA A 71 -20.61 45.58 2.03
C ALA A 71 -20.09 46.93 1.48
N ALA A 72 -18.89 46.93 0.88
CA ALA A 72 -18.34 48.12 0.23
C ALA A 72 -19.18 48.54 -0.99
N ALA A 73 -19.65 47.58 -1.80
CA ALA A 73 -20.54 47.85 -2.94
C ALA A 73 -21.88 48.47 -2.54
N ALA A 74 -22.34 48.18 -1.31
CA ALA A 74 -23.57 48.75 -0.76
C ALA A 74 -23.39 50.17 -0.17
N ASP A 75 -22.15 50.63 0.04
CA ASP A 75 -21.84 51.97 0.52
C ASP A 75 -21.91 52.99 -0.64
N PRO A 76 -22.82 53.98 -0.61
CA PRO A 76 -22.94 54.98 -1.67
C PRO A 76 -21.72 55.90 -1.82
N ASP A 77 -20.84 55.97 -0.82
CA ASP A 77 -19.62 56.78 -0.84
C ASP A 77 -18.39 55.98 -1.31
N ALA A 78 -18.52 54.67 -1.55
CA ALA A 78 -17.42 53.83 -2.04
C ALA A 78 -17.00 54.18 -3.47
N ASP A 79 -15.72 53.99 -3.79
CA ASP A 79 -15.21 54.14 -5.15
C ASP A 79 -15.60 52.90 -5.99
N PRO A 80 -16.47 53.04 -7.01
CA PRO A 80 -16.93 51.91 -7.81
C PRO A 80 -15.81 51.23 -8.59
N ALA A 81 -14.72 51.93 -8.92
CA ALA A 81 -13.58 51.32 -9.61
C ALA A 81 -12.78 50.40 -8.69
N LEU A 82 -12.68 50.74 -7.39
CA LEU A 82 -12.01 49.88 -6.40
C LEU A 82 -12.86 48.65 -6.07
N VAL A 83 -14.19 48.81 -5.97
CA VAL A 83 -15.10 47.68 -5.76
C VAL A 83 -15.02 46.70 -6.93
N ALA A 84 -15.10 47.19 -8.17
CA ALA A 84 -15.00 46.32 -9.35
C ALA A 84 -13.65 45.59 -9.44
N ALA A 85 -12.54 46.26 -9.08
CA ALA A 85 -11.23 45.62 -9.04
C ALA A 85 -11.13 44.54 -7.94
N ALA A 86 -11.78 44.74 -6.79
CA ALA A 86 -11.84 43.74 -5.73
C ALA A 86 -12.71 42.54 -6.13
N GLU A 87 -13.85 42.77 -6.79
CA GLU A 87 -14.67 41.70 -7.37
C GLU A 87 -13.90 40.86 -8.39
N GLU A 88 -13.12 41.50 -9.27
CA GLU A 88 -12.27 40.80 -10.25
C GLU A 88 -11.17 39.97 -9.56
N ALA A 89 -10.55 40.51 -8.51
CA ALA A 89 -9.55 39.78 -7.74
C ALA A 89 -10.15 38.54 -7.05
N LEU A 90 -11.35 38.65 -6.48
CA LEU A 90 -12.05 37.51 -5.87
C LEU A 90 -12.41 36.42 -6.87
N LEU A 91 -12.76 36.78 -8.11
CA LEU A 91 -13.01 35.79 -9.16
C LEU A 91 -11.74 34.99 -9.50
N VAL A 92 -10.59 35.65 -9.55
CA VAL A 92 -9.29 34.99 -9.79
C VAL A 92 -8.94 34.06 -8.63
N GLU A 93 -9.12 34.51 -7.40
CA GLU A 93 -8.83 33.70 -6.22
C GLU A 93 -9.78 32.49 -6.12
N ALA A 94 -11.06 32.66 -6.43
CA ALA A 94 -12.02 31.56 -6.51
C ALA A 94 -11.65 30.52 -7.58
N GLU A 95 -11.12 30.95 -8.73
CA GLU A 95 -10.62 30.03 -9.76
C GLU A 95 -9.41 29.22 -9.28
N ILE A 96 -8.49 29.85 -8.53
CA ILE A 96 -7.32 29.16 -7.94
C ILE A 96 -7.77 28.12 -6.91
N VAL A 97 -8.74 28.45 -6.05
CA VAL A 97 -9.26 27.52 -5.05
C VAL A 97 -9.97 26.34 -5.70
N ALA A 98 -10.79 26.59 -6.72
CA ALA A 98 -11.46 25.52 -7.46
C ALA A 98 -10.46 24.57 -8.17
N GLU A 99 -9.38 25.09 -8.75
CA GLU A 99 -8.33 24.26 -9.35
C GLU A 99 -7.61 23.41 -8.28
N ALA A 100 -7.39 23.95 -7.09
CA ALA A 100 -6.80 23.20 -5.98
C ALA A 100 -7.74 22.08 -5.48
N GLU A 101 -9.06 22.31 -5.45
CA GLU A 101 -10.04 21.27 -5.15
C GLU A 101 -10.02 20.13 -6.19
N ASP A 102 -9.96 20.50 -7.48
CA ASP A 102 -9.88 19.52 -8.57
C ASP A 102 -8.59 18.68 -8.46
N GLN A 103 -7.45 19.31 -8.14
CA GLN A 103 -6.19 18.61 -7.92
C GLN A 103 -6.27 17.65 -6.71
N LEU A 104 -6.82 18.09 -5.58
CA LEU A 104 -7.03 17.25 -4.39
C LEU A 104 -7.87 16.01 -4.72
N LEU A 105 -8.90 16.16 -5.56
CA LEU A 105 -9.73 15.04 -6.00
C LEU A 105 -8.94 14.06 -6.88
N GLU A 106 -8.12 14.56 -7.79
CA GLU A 106 -7.24 13.71 -8.62
C GLU A 106 -6.24 12.93 -7.76
N ASP A 107 -5.59 13.60 -6.80
CA ASP A 107 -4.60 12.97 -5.93
C ASP A 107 -5.26 11.95 -4.97
N ALA A 108 -6.45 12.24 -4.45
CA ALA A 108 -7.23 11.28 -3.66
C ALA A 108 -7.61 10.02 -4.45
N ILE A 109 -7.90 10.15 -5.76
CA ILE A 109 -8.16 8.98 -6.62
C ILE A 109 -6.89 8.13 -6.77
N VAL A 110 -5.72 8.76 -6.90
CA VAL A 110 -4.44 8.04 -7.00
C VAL A 110 -4.14 7.28 -5.71
N VAL A 111 -4.34 7.91 -4.55
CA VAL A 111 -4.14 7.26 -3.24
C VAL A 111 -5.09 6.07 -3.06
N ALA A 112 -6.38 6.24 -3.36
CA ALA A 112 -7.35 5.14 -3.28
C ALA A 112 -6.99 3.97 -4.21
N ALA A 113 -6.44 4.23 -5.40
CA ALA A 113 -5.98 3.18 -6.30
C ALA A 113 -4.73 2.45 -5.76
N ALA A 114 -3.84 3.15 -5.06
CA ALA A 114 -2.70 2.54 -4.38
C ALA A 114 -3.15 1.65 -3.21
N GLU A 115 -4.15 2.08 -2.43
CA GLU A 115 -4.76 1.24 -1.39
C GLU A 115 -5.38 -0.04 -1.94
N GLU A 116 -6.08 0.05 -3.09
CA GLU A 116 -6.66 -1.12 -3.75
C GLU A 116 -5.59 -2.11 -4.19
N GLN A 117 -4.50 -1.62 -4.80
CA GLN A 117 -3.35 -2.46 -5.15
C GLN A 117 -2.78 -3.12 -3.89
N LEU A 118 -2.55 -2.37 -2.81
CA LEU A 118 -1.96 -2.90 -1.58
C LEU A 118 -2.75 -4.08 -1.01
N LEU A 119 -4.08 -4.02 -1.12
CA LEU A 119 -4.96 -5.11 -0.72
C LEU A 119 -4.81 -6.34 -1.62
N GLU A 120 -4.70 -6.14 -2.95
CA GLU A 120 -4.44 -7.22 -3.90
C GLU A 120 -3.08 -7.88 -3.65
N ASP A 121 -2.02 -7.09 -3.46
CA ASP A 121 -0.67 -7.59 -3.19
C ASP A 121 -0.60 -8.31 -1.83
N ALA A 122 -1.31 -7.81 -0.81
CA ALA A 122 -1.45 -8.50 0.47
C ALA A 122 -2.17 -9.85 0.36
N GLU A 123 -3.17 -9.98 -0.53
CA GLU A 123 -3.82 -11.26 -0.82
C GLU A 123 -2.84 -12.25 -1.47
N VAL A 124 -2.03 -11.78 -2.44
CA VAL A 124 -1.00 -12.61 -3.09
C VAL A 124 0.05 -13.08 -2.09
N VAL A 125 0.50 -12.20 -1.19
CA VAL A 125 1.46 -12.58 -0.13
C VAL A 125 0.83 -13.59 0.84
N ALA A 126 -0.44 -13.43 1.21
CA ALA A 126 -1.14 -14.41 2.04
C ALA A 126 -1.27 -15.78 1.37
N GLU A 127 -1.51 -15.83 0.06
CA GLU A 127 -1.48 -17.08 -0.72
C GLU A 127 -0.08 -17.70 -0.72
N GLY A 128 0.96 -16.89 -0.91
CA GLY A 128 2.35 -17.32 -0.81
C GLY A 128 2.70 -17.95 0.54
N ILE A 129 2.27 -17.33 1.64
CA ILE A 129 2.43 -17.90 3.00
C ILE A 129 1.76 -19.28 3.08
N ALA A 130 0.52 -19.41 2.60
CA ALA A 130 -0.21 -20.67 2.67
C ALA A 130 0.45 -21.78 1.84
N ILE A 131 1.05 -21.44 0.70
CA ILE A 131 1.84 -22.38 -0.12
C ILE A 131 3.07 -22.84 0.66
N VAL A 132 3.85 -21.89 1.21
CA VAL A 132 5.06 -22.19 2.00
C VAL A 132 4.73 -23.07 3.22
N GLU A 133 3.64 -22.79 3.92
CA GLU A 133 3.18 -23.63 5.04
C GLU A 133 2.84 -25.06 4.61
N ALA A 134 2.20 -25.22 3.45
CA ALA A 134 1.86 -26.54 2.91
C ALA A 134 3.11 -27.29 2.43
N GLU A 135 4.06 -26.61 1.79
CA GLU A 135 5.34 -27.19 1.38
C GLU A 135 6.16 -27.62 2.58
N ALA A 136 6.20 -26.81 3.64
CA ALA A 136 6.81 -27.18 4.92
C ALA A 136 6.22 -28.47 5.46
N GLU A 137 4.89 -28.64 5.49
CA GLU A 137 4.25 -29.88 5.93
C GLU A 137 4.66 -31.10 5.08
N LEU A 138 4.80 -30.92 3.76
CA LEU A 138 5.24 -31.99 2.86
C LEU A 138 6.69 -32.39 3.09
N VAL A 139 7.60 -31.42 3.27
CA VAL A 139 9.01 -31.66 3.59
C VAL A 139 9.11 -32.40 4.92
N ASP A 140 8.41 -31.92 5.95
CA ASP A 140 8.33 -32.53 7.29
C ASP A 140 7.83 -33.98 7.25
N ALA A 141 6.91 -34.29 6.33
CA ALA A 141 6.38 -35.64 6.14
C ALA A 141 7.39 -36.53 5.42
N ALA A 142 8.04 -36.02 4.38
CA ALA A 142 9.06 -36.74 3.62
C ALA A 142 10.28 -37.08 4.49
N GLU A 143 10.75 -36.14 5.32
CA GLU A 143 11.82 -36.38 6.29
C GLU A 143 11.48 -37.53 7.26
N LYS A 144 10.24 -37.56 7.76
CA LYS A 144 9.77 -38.60 8.68
C LYS A 144 9.69 -39.97 8.00
N GLU A 145 9.24 -40.02 6.75
CA GLU A 145 9.20 -41.24 5.96
C GLU A 145 10.61 -41.77 5.68
N LEU A 146 11.51 -40.89 5.22
CA LEU A 146 12.92 -41.22 4.96
C LEU A 146 13.64 -41.72 6.23
N THR A 147 13.41 -41.05 7.36
CA THR A 147 13.94 -41.50 8.66
C THR A 147 13.46 -42.90 9.01
N ALA A 148 12.19 -43.22 8.73
CA ALA A 148 11.64 -44.55 8.98
C ALA A 148 12.26 -45.61 8.05
N GLU A 149 12.44 -45.30 6.76
CA GLU A 149 13.08 -46.20 5.79
C GLU A 149 14.54 -46.50 6.16
N ILE A 150 15.32 -45.49 6.55
CA ILE A 150 16.69 -45.66 7.02
C ILE A 150 16.76 -46.58 8.24
N ILE A 151 15.83 -46.43 9.18
CA ILE A 151 15.78 -47.29 10.38
C ILE A 151 15.40 -48.74 10.01
N GLU A 152 14.46 -48.93 9.08
CA GLU A 152 14.03 -50.25 8.63
C GLU A 152 15.18 -50.98 7.92
N ASP A 153 15.86 -50.34 6.97
CA ASP A 153 16.99 -50.91 6.23
C ASP A 153 18.14 -51.30 7.20
N ALA A 154 18.46 -50.44 8.17
CA ALA A 154 19.48 -50.73 9.19
C ALA A 154 19.13 -51.93 10.10
N LEU A 155 17.85 -52.25 10.30
CA LEU A 155 17.40 -53.40 11.09
C LEU A 155 17.31 -54.69 10.27
N GLU A 156 17.15 -54.61 8.94
CA GLU A 156 17.15 -55.76 8.04
C GLU A 156 18.57 -56.28 7.74
N GLU A 157 19.61 -55.46 7.93
CA GLU A 157 21.01 -55.82 7.74
C GLU A 157 21.70 -56.50 8.97
N GLU A 158 21.06 -56.60 10.15
CA GLU A 158 21.55 -57.32 11.35
C GLU A 158 21.20 -58.82 11.41
#